data_AF-A0A101JCQ1-F1
#
_entry.id   AF-A0A101JCQ1-F1
#
_cell.length_a   1.000
_cell.length_b   1.000
_cell.length_c   1.000
_cell.angle_alpha   90.00
_cell.angle_beta   90.00
_cell.angle_gamma   90.00
#
_symmetry.space_group_name_H-M   'P 1'
#
loop_
_entity.id
_entity.type
_entity.pdbx_description
1 polymer ?
#
loop_
_entity_poly.entity_id
_entity_poly.type
_entity_poly.pdbx_seq_one_letter_code
_entity_poly.pdbx_strand_id
1 'polypeptide(L)'
;MTHCAPCRYRLLLEPGRFVFADAAIVLTDVISACHKDGRGRLITAISGNVLRPTSDRSYPPIPLRLPRPGQAWRQWHVADSTCTPSRLWLDASLPADTAAHGLALLNTGAYTADRLAIQGTDLPDIGVLHAVHGIDLA
;
A
#
# COMPACT_ATOMS: atom_id res chain seq x y z
N MET A 1 9.77 20.66 -27.26
CA MET A 1 10.63 20.42 -28.44
C MET A 1 10.11 19.14 -29.09
N THR A 2 9.32 19.29 -30.14
CA THR A 2 8.44 18.23 -30.68
C THR A 2 9.12 17.64 -31.91
N HIS A 3 9.56 16.39 -31.85
CA HIS A 3 10.05 15.67 -33.02
C HIS A 3 8.88 14.94 -33.68
N CYS A 4 8.32 15.52 -34.76
CA CYS A 4 7.32 14.87 -35.59
C CYS A 4 8.01 14.13 -36.74
N ALA A 5 7.86 12.81 -36.80
CA ALA A 5 7.91 12.06 -38.05
C ALA A 5 6.56 12.21 -38.79
N PRO A 6 6.53 12.23 -40.14
CA PRO A 6 5.33 12.51 -40.92
C PRO A 6 4.48 11.24 -41.05
N CYS A 7 3.84 10.82 -39.96
CA CYS A 7 3.01 9.61 -39.96
C CYS A 7 1.53 10.01 -40.03
N ARG A 8 0.78 9.53 -41.04
CA ARG A 8 -0.69 9.67 -41.16
C ARG A 8 -1.48 8.85 -40.12
N TYR A 9 -0.88 8.56 -38.97
CA TYR A 9 -1.47 7.72 -37.94
C TYR A 9 -1.69 8.50 -36.66
N ARG A 10 -2.79 8.21 -35.98
CA ARG A 10 -3.10 8.73 -34.65
C ARG A 10 -2.60 7.73 -33.61
N LEU A 11 -1.69 8.17 -32.75
CA LEU A 11 -1.29 7.40 -31.57
C LEU A 11 -2.37 7.57 -30.49
N LEU A 12 -2.88 6.45 -29.97
CA LEU A 12 -3.76 6.39 -28.80
C LEU A 12 -3.00 5.68 -27.68
N LEU A 13 -2.98 6.29 -26.49
CA LEU A 13 -2.36 5.71 -25.29
C LEU A 13 -3.45 5.43 -24.26
N GLU A 14 -3.38 4.28 -23.60
CA GLU A 14 -4.32 3.85 -22.56
C GLU A 14 -3.57 3.59 -21.23
N PRO A 15 -2.97 4.63 -20.61
CA PRO A 15 -2.21 4.43 -19.39
C PRO A 15 -3.15 4.15 -18.21
N GLY A 16 -3.11 2.92 -17.70
CA GLY A 16 -3.77 2.54 -16.44
C GLY A 16 -2.85 2.76 -15.24
N ARG A 17 -2.03 1.74 -14.90
CA ARG A 17 -1.14 1.76 -13.72
C ARG A 17 -0.34 3.04 -13.56
N PHE A 18 0.22 3.53 -14.67
CA PHE A 18 1.13 4.67 -14.67
C PHE A 18 0.48 5.96 -14.16
N VAL A 19 -0.84 6.10 -14.31
CA VAL A 19 -1.59 7.27 -13.86
C VAL A 19 -2.14 7.09 -12.45
N PHE A 20 -2.54 5.86 -12.10
CA PHE A 20 -3.33 5.63 -10.89
C PHE A 20 -2.54 5.02 -9.73
N ALA A 21 -1.35 4.44 -9.93
CA ALA A 21 -0.69 3.66 -8.89
C ALA A 21 -0.42 4.46 -7.61
N ASP A 22 0.18 5.64 -7.73
CA ASP A 22 0.55 6.54 -6.63
C ASP A 22 -0.56 7.53 -6.24
N ALA A 23 -1.67 7.55 -6.97
CA ALA A 23 -2.80 8.45 -6.72
C ALA A 23 -3.65 8.07 -5.49
N ALA A 24 -3.42 6.90 -4.89
CA ALA A 24 -4.12 6.48 -3.68
C ALA A 24 -3.20 5.70 -2.73
N ILE A 25 -3.58 5.75 -1.46
CA ILE A 25 -2.99 4.97 -0.37
C ILE A 25 -4.09 4.15 0.31
N VAL A 26 -3.72 3.02 0.91
CA VAL A 26 -4.63 2.27 1.79
C VAL A 26 -4.23 2.52 3.24
N LEU A 27 -5.18 2.91 4.07
CA LEU A 27 -5.01 2.98 5.52
C LEU A 27 -5.51 1.67 6.13
N THR A 28 -4.73 1.08 7.04
CA THR A 28 -5.09 -0.20 7.64
C THR A 28 -4.58 -0.34 9.08
N ASP A 29 -5.41 -0.94 9.92
CA ASP A 29 -4.99 -1.39 11.25
C ASP A 29 -4.10 -2.63 11.14
N VAL A 30 -3.27 -2.82 12.17
CA VAL A 30 -2.56 -4.07 12.39
C VAL A 30 -3.38 -4.91 13.37
N ILE A 31 -3.92 -6.03 12.89
CA ILE A 31 -4.77 -6.91 13.71
C ILE A 31 -3.96 -7.95 14.50
N SER A 32 -2.72 -8.23 14.07
CA SER A 32 -1.83 -9.13 14.78
C SER A 32 -0.38 -8.80 14.53
N ALA A 33 0.44 -8.94 15.57
CA ALA A 33 1.89 -8.81 15.50
C ALA A 33 2.52 -10.02 16.18
N CYS A 34 3.43 -10.69 15.49
CA CYS A 34 4.19 -11.80 16.08
C CYS A 34 5.68 -11.66 15.77
N HIS A 35 6.51 -12.23 16.63
CA HIS A 35 7.95 -12.28 16.43
C HIS A 35 8.39 -13.73 16.41
N LYS A 36 9.11 -14.12 15.37
CA LYS A 36 9.68 -15.47 15.25
C LYS A 36 11.03 -15.37 14.53
N ASP A 37 12.02 -16.10 15.02
CA ASP A 37 13.34 -16.25 14.38
C ASP A 37 14.02 -14.89 14.07
N GLY A 38 13.90 -13.93 14.99
CA GLY A 38 14.51 -12.60 14.86
C GLY A 38 13.81 -11.65 13.90
N ARG A 39 12.69 -12.04 13.29
CA ARG A 39 11.89 -11.18 12.40
C ARG A 39 10.47 -10.99 12.93
N GLY A 40 9.97 -9.77 12.83
CA GLY A 40 8.58 -9.46 13.12
C GLY A 40 7.68 -9.79 11.93
N ARG A 41 6.42 -10.13 12.19
CA ARG A 41 5.35 -10.13 11.19
C ARG A 41 4.19 -9.27 11.68
N LEU A 42 3.68 -8.42 10.79
CA LEU A 42 2.47 -7.64 10.98
C LEU A 42 1.39 -8.18 10.03
N ILE A 43 0.24 -8.50 10.59
CA ILE A 43 -0.95 -8.88 9.84
C ILE A 43 -1.87 -7.66 9.82
N THR A 44 -2.17 -7.16 8.63
CA THR A 44 -3.03 -5.99 8.42
C THR A 44 -4.50 -6.40 8.30
N ALA A 45 -5.40 -5.47 8.58
CA ALA A 45 -6.84 -5.66 8.43
C ALA A 45 -7.30 -5.73 6.95
N ILE A 46 -6.39 -5.52 6.00
CA ILE A 46 -6.72 -5.67 4.58
C ILE A 46 -7.09 -7.14 4.36
N SER A 47 -8.24 -7.36 3.75
CA SER A 47 -8.75 -8.67 3.30
C SER A 47 -8.85 -8.75 1.78
N GLY A 48 -8.20 -7.83 1.10
CA GLY A 48 -8.02 -7.96 -0.32
C GLY A 48 -7.12 -9.15 -0.56
N ASN A 49 -7.59 -10.12 -1.32
CA ASN A 49 -6.69 -10.90 -2.16
C ASN A 49 -6.07 -9.85 -3.12
N VAL A 50 -5.06 -9.11 -2.66
CA VAL A 50 -4.36 -8.08 -3.42
C VAL A 50 -3.46 -8.82 -4.41
N LEU A 51 -4.15 -9.52 -5.30
CA LEU A 51 -3.75 -10.57 -6.21
C LEU A 51 -3.01 -11.75 -5.57
N ARG A 52 -3.40 -12.94 -6.03
CA ARG A 52 -2.71 -14.22 -5.91
C ARG A 52 -1.17 -14.09 -5.84
N PRO A 53 -0.48 -15.05 -5.19
CA PRO A 53 0.96 -15.02 -4.86
C PRO A 53 1.97 -14.88 -6.03
N THR A 54 1.51 -14.59 -7.25
CA THR A 54 2.29 -14.33 -8.46
C THR A 54 2.55 -12.84 -8.72
N SER A 55 2.06 -11.96 -7.86
CA SER A 55 2.21 -10.50 -8.01
C SER A 55 3.59 -10.06 -7.49
N ASP A 56 4.44 -9.55 -8.38
CA ASP A 56 5.67 -8.79 -8.07
C ASP A 56 5.40 -7.42 -7.44
N ARG A 57 4.12 -7.07 -7.26
CA ARG A 57 3.72 -5.79 -6.68
C ARG A 57 4.14 -5.73 -5.23
N SER A 58 4.65 -4.55 -4.91
CA SER A 58 5.07 -4.20 -3.58
C SER A 58 4.22 -3.03 -3.12
N TYR A 59 3.71 -3.12 -1.90
CA TYR A 59 2.92 -2.08 -1.26
C TYR A 59 3.73 -1.53 -0.09
N PRO A 60 4.62 -0.54 -0.32
CA PRO A 60 5.49 0.00 0.72
C PRO A 60 4.67 0.47 1.92
N PRO A 61 4.93 -0.06 3.13
CA PRO A 61 4.25 0.37 4.34
C PRO A 61 4.93 1.60 4.95
N ILE A 62 4.13 2.55 5.44
CA ILE A 62 4.56 3.72 6.21
C ILE A 62 3.76 3.74 7.52
N PRO A 63 4.38 4.06 8.67
CA PRO A 63 3.65 4.18 9.92
C PRO A 63 2.69 5.38 9.87
N LEU A 64 1.46 5.21 10.37
CA LEU A 64 0.50 6.33 10.48
C LEU A 64 0.90 7.37 11.52
N ARG A 65 1.84 7.01 12.40
CA ARG A 65 2.40 7.91 13.40
C ARG A 65 3.87 8.13 13.13
N LEU A 66 4.27 9.40 13.04
CA LEU A 66 5.69 9.75 12.93
C LEU A 66 6.45 9.27 14.17
N PRO A 67 7.65 8.69 13.96
CA PRO A 67 8.47 8.21 15.05
C PRO A 67 8.99 9.37 15.91
N ARG A 68 9.06 9.15 17.22
CA ARG A 68 9.69 10.08 18.16
C ARG A 68 11.22 10.00 18.05
N PRO A 69 11.96 11.06 18.40
CA PRO A 69 13.42 10.99 18.52
C PRO A 69 13.85 9.84 19.43
N GLY A 70 14.82 9.04 18.98
CA GLY A 70 15.33 7.87 19.73
C GLY A 70 14.40 6.65 19.75
N GLN A 71 13.27 6.68 19.03
CA GLN A 71 12.39 5.52 18.94
C GLN A 71 13.06 4.34 18.24
N ALA A 72 12.90 3.15 18.82
CA ALA A 72 13.47 1.92 18.26
C ALA A 72 12.77 1.51 16.96
N TRP A 73 13.57 1.08 15.99
CA TRP A 73 13.12 0.52 14.71
C TRP A 73 13.33 -0.98 14.68
N ARG A 74 12.46 -1.68 13.95
CA ARG A 74 12.50 -3.14 13.78
C ARG A 74 12.20 -3.52 12.34
N GLN A 75 12.64 -4.72 11.99
CA GLN A 75 12.35 -5.33 10.69
C GLN A 75 11.06 -6.16 10.77
N TRP A 76 10.13 -5.88 9.86
CA TRP A 76 8.82 -6.51 9.81
C TRP A 76 8.50 -7.04 8.40
N HIS A 77 7.94 -8.24 8.33
CA HIS A 77 7.18 -8.66 7.16
C HIS A 77 5.73 -8.22 7.32
N VAL A 78 5.17 -7.63 6.28
CA VAL A 78 3.79 -7.14 6.27
C VAL A 78 2.96 -8.05 5.37
N ALA A 79 1.88 -8.57 5.92
CA ALA A 79 0.94 -9.46 5.25
C ALA A 79 -0.50 -8.98 5.47
N ASP A 80 -1.41 -9.60 4.72
CA ASP A 80 -2.85 -9.41 4.87
C ASP A 80 -3.46 -10.49 5.78
N SER A 81 -4.75 -10.32 6.09
CA SER A 81 -5.53 -11.21 6.94
C SER A 81 -6.03 -12.50 6.26
N THR A 82 -5.74 -12.69 4.97
CA THR A 82 -6.28 -13.82 4.21
C THR A 82 -5.61 -15.13 4.64
N CYS A 83 -6.36 -16.25 4.56
CA CYS A 83 -5.82 -17.59 4.83
C CYS A 83 -4.90 -18.12 3.71
N THR A 84 -4.47 -17.26 2.78
CA THR A 84 -3.51 -17.56 1.73
C THR A 84 -2.20 -16.84 2.01
N PRO A 85 -1.02 -17.42 1.70
CA PRO A 85 0.25 -16.73 1.89
C PRO A 85 0.29 -15.41 1.12
N SER A 86 0.10 -14.31 1.84
CA SER A 86 0.18 -12.96 1.31
C SER A 86 1.47 -12.29 1.74
N ARG A 87 2.01 -11.47 0.85
CA ARG A 87 3.24 -10.71 1.07
C ARG A 87 3.01 -9.32 0.52
N LEU A 88 2.59 -8.41 1.38
CA LEU A 88 2.43 -7.00 1.01
C LEU A 88 3.80 -6.33 0.94
N TRP A 89 4.68 -6.66 1.90
CA TRP A 89 6.06 -6.21 1.92
C TRP A 89 6.94 -7.13 2.76
N LEU A 90 8.22 -7.29 2.39
CA LEU A 90 9.21 -8.04 3.17
C LEU A 90 10.28 -7.10 3.70
N ASP A 91 10.70 -7.31 4.95
CA ASP A 91 11.79 -6.56 5.58
C ASP A 91 11.56 -5.04 5.56
N ALA A 92 10.36 -4.62 5.97
CA ALA A 92 10.04 -3.23 6.24
C ALA A 92 10.73 -2.78 7.52
N SER A 93 11.50 -1.70 7.44
CA SER A 93 11.97 -1.00 8.64
C SER A 93 10.83 -0.12 9.14
N LEU A 94 10.27 -0.44 10.32
CA LEU A 94 9.16 0.30 10.92
C LEU A 94 9.42 0.55 12.41
N PRO A 95 8.86 1.62 13.00
CA PRO A 95 8.91 1.85 14.44
C PRO A 95 8.38 0.65 15.23
N ALA A 96 8.98 0.36 16.38
CA ALA A 96 8.64 -0.83 17.17
C ALA A 96 7.19 -0.89 17.66
N ASP A 97 6.50 0.25 17.77
CA ASP A 97 5.11 0.38 18.20
C ASP A 97 4.11 0.49 17.03
N THR A 98 4.55 0.26 15.78
CA THR A 98 3.71 0.38 14.59
C THR A 98 2.42 -0.44 14.68
N ALA A 99 2.48 -1.60 15.34
CA ALA A 99 1.32 -2.46 15.56
C ALA A 99 0.18 -1.78 16.34
N ALA A 100 0.46 -0.74 17.12
CA ALA A 100 -0.54 -0.01 17.90
C ALA A 100 -1.21 1.14 17.14
N HIS A 101 -0.66 1.58 16.01
CA HIS A 101 -1.13 2.79 15.30
C HIS A 101 -1.57 2.53 13.85
N GLY A 102 -1.29 1.34 13.30
CA GLY A 102 -1.62 1.02 11.92
C GLY A 102 -0.61 1.52 10.89
N LEU A 103 -0.93 1.27 9.62
CA LEU A 103 -0.08 1.51 8.46
C LEU A 103 -0.82 2.23 7.33
N ALA A 104 -0.08 3.06 6.59
CA ALA A 104 -0.44 3.45 5.23
C ALA A 104 0.34 2.58 4.25
N LEU A 105 -0.34 2.00 3.27
CA LEU A 105 0.28 1.29 2.16
C LEU A 105 0.28 2.18 0.92
N LEU A 106 1.46 2.34 0.33
CA LEU A 106 1.64 3.11 -0.89
C LEU A 106 1.38 2.28 -2.15
N ASN A 107 1.26 2.97 -3.29
CA ASN A 107 1.10 2.39 -4.62
C ASN A 107 -0.17 1.55 -4.80
N THR A 108 -1.26 1.94 -4.11
CA THR A 108 -2.50 1.16 -4.07
C THR A 108 -3.58 1.66 -5.01
N GLY A 109 -3.38 2.72 -5.79
CA GLY A 109 -4.47 3.29 -6.60
C GLY A 109 -4.80 2.53 -7.89
N ALA A 110 -3.97 1.57 -8.31
CA ALA A 110 -4.23 0.73 -9.47
C ALA A 110 -4.25 -0.76 -9.12
N TYR A 111 -5.33 -1.46 -9.52
CA TYR A 111 -5.47 -2.91 -9.36
C TYR A 111 -5.52 -3.40 -7.91
N THR A 112 -6.01 -2.54 -7.01
CA THR A 112 -6.25 -2.84 -5.60
C THR A 112 -7.75 -2.95 -5.37
N ALA A 113 -8.47 -1.82 -5.32
CA ALA A 113 -9.91 -1.77 -5.05
C ALA A 113 -10.75 -2.56 -6.07
N ASP A 114 -10.41 -2.46 -7.36
CA ASP A 114 -11.06 -3.20 -8.46
C ASP A 114 -10.81 -4.71 -8.43
N ARG A 115 -9.84 -5.16 -7.62
CA ARG A 115 -9.47 -6.58 -7.46
C ARG A 115 -9.81 -7.14 -6.09
N LEU A 116 -10.44 -6.35 -5.22
CA LEU A 116 -10.86 -6.85 -3.91
C LEU A 116 -11.94 -7.92 -4.07
N ALA A 117 -11.85 -8.92 -3.21
CA ALA A 117 -12.83 -9.97 -3.07
C ALA A 117 -13.15 -10.11 -1.58
N ILE A 118 -14.43 -10.32 -1.25
CA ILE A 118 -14.86 -10.51 0.12
C ILE A 118 -14.28 -11.83 0.64
N GLN A 119 -13.36 -11.76 1.60
CA GLN A 119 -12.70 -12.92 2.22
C GLN A 119 -12.71 -12.80 3.74
N GLY A 120 -13.91 -12.77 4.33
CA GLY A 120 -14.10 -12.76 5.78
C GLY A 120 -14.10 -11.38 6.43
N THR A 121 -13.94 -10.30 5.67
CA THR A 121 -14.26 -8.93 6.11
C THR A 121 -15.04 -8.19 5.02
N ASP A 122 -15.65 -7.07 5.40
CA ASP A 122 -16.30 -6.16 4.46
C ASP A 122 -15.26 -5.49 3.52
N LEU A 123 -15.76 -4.94 2.41
CA LEU A 123 -14.96 -4.09 1.54
C LEU A 123 -14.57 -2.79 2.27
N PRO A 124 -13.39 -2.23 2.01
CA PRO A 124 -12.96 -0.99 2.64
C PRO A 124 -13.82 0.19 2.17
N ASP A 125 -13.98 1.17 3.04
CA ASP A 125 -14.46 2.49 2.65
C ASP A 125 -13.47 3.17 1.69
N ILE A 126 -13.99 3.87 0.69
CA ILE A 126 -13.18 4.62 -0.28
C ILE A 126 -13.48 6.12 -0.12
N GLY A 127 -12.46 6.87 0.28
CA GLY A 127 -12.52 8.34 0.37
C GLY A 127 -11.69 9.00 -0.73
N VAL A 128 -12.09 10.20 -1.13
CA VAL A 128 -11.31 11.06 -2.03
C VAL A 128 -10.90 12.30 -1.25
N LEU A 129 -9.58 12.53 -1.16
CA LEU A 129 -9.06 13.79 -0.64
C LEU A 129 -9.07 14.83 -1.76
N HIS A 130 -9.97 15.79 -1.65
CA HIS A 130 -9.92 16.97 -2.51
C HIS A 130 -8.84 17.90 -1.99
N ALA A 131 -7.93 18.34 -2.87
CA ALA A 131 -6.98 19.38 -2.54
C ALA A 131 -7.75 20.64 -2.12
N VAL A 132 -7.70 20.97 -0.84
CA VAL A 132 -8.10 22.29 -0.36
C VAL A 132 -6.96 23.21 -0.76
N HIS A 133 -7.24 24.24 -1.58
CA HIS A 133 -6.26 25.29 -1.87
C HIS A 133 -5.67 25.80 -0.55
N GLY A 134 -4.38 25.57 -0.29
CA GLY A 134 -3.66 26.20 0.83
C GLY A 134 -2.95 25.32 1.85
N ILE A 135 -2.62 24.05 1.57
CA ILE A 135 -1.63 23.35 2.40
C ILE A 135 -0.23 23.76 1.91
N ASP A 136 0.29 24.84 2.48
CA ASP A 136 1.74 25.09 2.49
C ASP A 136 2.39 24.00 3.34
N LEU A 137 3.04 23.04 2.68
CA LEU A 137 3.96 22.12 3.32
C LEU A 137 5.26 22.90 3.57
N ALA A 138 5.33 23.55 4.73
CA ALA A 138 6.55 24.17 5.26
C ALA A 138 7.60 23.11 5.65
#